data_AF-A0A2N3VHR0-F1
#
_entry.id   AF-A0A2N3VHR0-F1
#
_cell.length_a   1.000
_cell.length_b   1.000
_cell.length_c   1.000
_cell.angle_alpha   90.00
_cell.angle_beta   90.00
_cell.angle_gamma   90.00
#
_symmetry.space_group_name_H-M   'P 1'
#
loop_
_entity.id
_entity.type
_entity.pdbx_description
1 polymer ?
#
loop_
_entity_poly.entity_id
_entity_poly.type
_entity_poly.pdbx_seq_one_letter_code
_entity_poly.pdbx_strand_id
1 'polypeptide(L)'
;MTAAHIEVDSPAQLAPATDRIAHKILETIPRRSRRGNVLRDEISAIVADCLALVSDTERTRTIPGGRIPRIRPAAARWASIGVPIETVQQHVHAGFRLHLDDLEARGAPFDEVHRLMDALSSVTATVSTIYMEVAPPSDDRGGYVAHTLLSGRYTTRATREHGAPLDERYTVLAVAADRSGRDAVSPREFREMLSARFGQPMPGLESRFGATILVPESFTIDKIRQMVGRTSLTVVGVTVDRDQVRCAAEEAHELLDVAIRLHHPPGMYEIEDLAIEYQLTRPGPGRDRLEVFLDPVAEFPDLIATLRVHINNGLSRRLTARETHIHMNTVDYRLRRIYELVGLNARNPKLIWILQAALIVRDYQSVDQPTSTAV
;
A
#
# COMPACT_ATOMS: atom_id res chain seq x y z
N MET A 1 51.99 -4.23 -9.37
CA MET A 1 51.02 -4.41 -8.26
C MET A 1 50.06 -3.26 -8.33
N THR A 2 49.00 -3.43 -9.12
CA THR A 2 48.01 -2.41 -9.43
C THR A 2 46.77 -2.74 -8.61
N ALA A 3 46.43 -1.85 -7.67
CA ALA A 3 45.21 -1.98 -6.87
C ALA A 3 44.01 -1.79 -7.80
N ALA A 4 43.21 -2.85 -7.98
CA ALA A 4 41.91 -2.76 -8.62
C ALA A 4 40.96 -2.04 -7.65
N HIS A 5 40.48 -0.87 -8.05
CA HIS A 5 39.33 -0.24 -7.43
C HIS A 5 38.13 -1.18 -7.57
N ILE A 6 37.60 -1.63 -6.43
CA ILE A 6 36.28 -2.24 -6.34
C ILE A 6 35.31 -1.08 -6.48
N GLU A 7 34.69 -0.95 -7.67
CA GLU A 7 33.55 -0.06 -7.87
C GLU A 7 32.43 -0.51 -6.93
N VAL A 8 32.11 0.35 -5.97
CA VAL A 8 30.86 0.25 -5.20
C VAL A 8 29.73 0.44 -6.19
N ASP A 9 28.87 -0.56 -6.37
CA ASP A 9 27.72 -0.48 -7.28
C ASP A 9 26.91 0.78 -6.93
N SER A 10 26.93 1.75 -7.84
CA SER A 10 26.25 3.05 -7.67
C SER A 10 24.74 2.82 -7.58
N PRO A 11 23.96 3.62 -6.81
CA PRO A 11 22.50 3.54 -6.76
C PRO A 11 21.81 3.55 -8.14
N ALA A 12 22.49 4.07 -9.18
CA ALA A 12 22.01 4.03 -10.57
C ALA A 12 21.97 2.62 -11.20
N GLN A 13 22.77 1.65 -10.73
CA GLN A 13 22.79 0.27 -11.25
C GLN A 13 21.75 -0.64 -10.57
N LEU A 14 21.32 -0.28 -9.35
CA LEU A 14 20.29 -0.99 -8.59
C LEU A 14 18.88 -0.78 -9.16
N ALA A 15 18.58 0.40 -9.70
CA ALA A 15 17.26 0.70 -10.24
C ALA A 15 16.89 -0.17 -11.47
N PRO A 16 17.75 -0.34 -12.50
CA PRO A 16 17.50 -1.26 -13.61
C PRO A 16 17.29 -2.72 -13.18
N ALA A 17 18.06 -3.19 -12.19
CA ALA A 17 17.92 -4.54 -11.66
C ALA A 17 16.59 -4.70 -10.90
N THR A 18 16.22 -3.72 -10.09
CA THR A 18 14.95 -3.66 -9.37
C THR A 18 13.77 -3.76 -10.33
N ASP A 19 13.71 -2.88 -11.33
CA ASP A 19 12.62 -2.83 -12.30
C ASP A 19 12.49 -4.14 -13.07
N ARG A 20 13.61 -4.71 -13.50
CA ARG A 20 13.64 -5.96 -14.26
C ARG A 20 13.14 -7.15 -13.44
N ILE A 21 13.61 -7.30 -12.18
CA ILE A 21 13.19 -8.39 -11.30
C ILE A 21 11.73 -8.23 -10.91
N ALA A 22 11.32 -7.03 -10.48
CA ALA A 22 9.93 -6.71 -10.15
C ALA A 22 8.99 -6.97 -11.33
N HIS A 23 9.38 -6.55 -12.54
CA HIS A 23 8.62 -6.81 -13.75
C HIS A 23 8.43 -8.30 -14.02
N LYS A 24 9.51 -9.10 -13.96
CA LYS A 24 9.43 -10.55 -14.17
C LYS A 24 8.57 -11.26 -13.11
N ILE A 25 8.66 -10.85 -11.85
CA ILE A 25 7.79 -11.36 -10.77
C ILE A 25 6.32 -11.00 -11.04
N LEU A 26 6.05 -9.74 -11.41
CA LEU A 26 4.70 -9.34 -11.77
C LEU A 26 4.19 -10.15 -12.95
N GLU A 27 5.03 -10.51 -13.92
CA GLU A 27 4.69 -11.35 -15.07
C GLU A 27 4.29 -12.80 -14.74
N THR A 28 4.49 -13.28 -13.51
CA THR A 28 4.04 -14.62 -13.08
C THR A 28 2.70 -14.60 -12.32
N ILE A 29 2.27 -13.44 -11.81
CA ILE A 29 1.04 -13.30 -10.99
C ILE A 29 -0.22 -13.28 -11.88
N PRO A 30 -1.42 -13.75 -11.53
CA PRO A 30 -2.59 -13.61 -12.42
C PRO A 30 -2.92 -12.15 -12.78
N ARG A 31 -3.28 -11.86 -14.05
CA ARG A 31 -3.54 -10.48 -14.54
C ARG A 31 -4.53 -9.68 -13.70
N ARG A 32 -5.53 -10.33 -13.10
CA ARG A 32 -6.53 -9.70 -12.24
C ARG A 32 -5.91 -9.01 -11.02
N SER A 33 -4.95 -9.68 -10.37
CA SER A 33 -4.28 -9.20 -9.15
C SER A 33 -3.11 -8.26 -9.46
N ARG A 34 -2.68 -8.12 -10.73
CA ARG A 34 -1.64 -7.16 -11.16
C ARG A 34 -2.17 -5.74 -11.41
N ARG A 35 -3.49 -5.54 -11.39
CA ARG A 35 -4.10 -4.23 -11.73
C ARG A 35 -3.91 -3.20 -10.61
N GLY A 36 -3.61 -3.64 -9.40
CA GLY A 36 -3.37 -2.80 -8.24
C GLY A 36 -2.01 -2.13 -8.19
N ASN A 37 -2.00 -0.94 -7.61
CA ASN A 37 -0.83 -0.09 -7.41
C ASN A 37 -0.02 -0.65 -6.25
N VAL A 38 -0.74 -1.00 -5.16
CA VAL A 38 -0.18 -1.49 -3.90
C VAL A 38 0.73 -2.69 -4.12
N LEU A 39 0.24 -3.74 -4.79
CA LEU A 39 1.04 -4.95 -4.99
C LEU A 39 2.29 -4.68 -5.82
N ARG A 40 2.20 -3.85 -6.86
CA ARG A 40 3.33 -3.48 -7.71
C ARG A 40 4.37 -2.69 -6.90
N ASP A 41 3.93 -1.64 -6.23
CA ASP A 41 4.81 -0.73 -5.49
C ASP A 41 5.53 -1.48 -4.36
N GLU A 42 4.85 -2.42 -3.71
CA GLU A 42 5.49 -3.29 -2.72
C GLU A 42 6.49 -4.28 -3.29
N ILE A 43 6.16 -4.94 -4.41
CA ILE A 43 7.10 -5.87 -5.04
C ILE A 43 8.37 -5.10 -5.42
N SER A 44 8.23 -3.93 -6.08
CA SER A 44 9.36 -3.09 -6.43
C SER A 44 10.15 -2.65 -5.20
N ALA A 45 9.49 -2.19 -4.14
CA ALA A 45 10.16 -1.71 -2.94
C ALA A 45 10.87 -2.83 -2.15
N ILE A 46 10.26 -4.02 -2.06
CA ILE A 46 10.87 -5.18 -1.41
C ILE A 46 12.06 -5.70 -2.21
N VAL A 47 11.96 -5.75 -3.54
CA VAL A 47 13.10 -6.10 -4.40
C VAL A 47 14.24 -5.11 -4.19
N ALA A 48 13.96 -3.80 -4.18
CA ALA A 48 14.97 -2.78 -3.91
C ALA A 48 15.65 -2.98 -2.54
N ASP A 49 14.87 -3.21 -1.48
CA ASP A 49 15.41 -3.49 -0.13
C ASP A 49 16.27 -4.76 -0.12
N CYS A 50 15.86 -5.82 -0.84
CA CYS A 50 16.63 -7.07 -0.93
C CYS A 50 17.97 -6.86 -1.66
N LEU A 51 17.96 -6.15 -2.79
CA LEU A 51 19.19 -5.86 -3.54
C LEU A 51 20.15 -4.97 -2.74
N ALA A 52 19.61 -4.00 -2.00
CA ALA A 52 20.40 -3.16 -1.11
C ALA A 52 21.10 -3.99 -0.01
N LEU A 53 20.42 -5.00 0.56
CA LEU A 53 21.03 -5.90 1.54
C LEU A 53 22.17 -6.75 0.98
N VAL A 54 22.09 -7.15 -0.30
CA VAL A 54 23.14 -7.94 -0.96
C VAL A 54 24.35 -7.07 -1.30
N SER A 55 24.12 -5.80 -1.64
CA SER A 55 25.15 -4.85 -2.08
C SER A 55 25.89 -4.17 -0.92
N ASP A 56 25.27 -4.07 0.27
CA ASP A 56 25.84 -3.36 1.43
C ASP A 56 26.95 -4.20 2.10
N THR A 57 28.20 -3.78 1.89
CA THR A 57 29.40 -4.42 2.44
C THR A 57 29.73 -3.98 3.86
N GLU A 58 29.16 -2.86 4.35
CA GLU A 58 29.53 -2.25 5.64
C GLU A 58 28.52 -2.56 6.78
N ARG A 59 27.24 -2.79 6.48
CA ARG A 59 26.22 -3.07 7.52
C ARG A 59 26.32 -4.42 8.22
N THR A 60 27.18 -5.32 7.75
CA THR A 60 27.29 -6.69 8.27
C THR A 60 28.02 -6.80 9.62
N ARG A 61 28.64 -5.72 10.13
CA ARG A 61 29.39 -5.78 11.41
C ARG A 61 28.59 -5.46 12.67
N THR A 62 27.34 -5.00 12.61
CA THR A 62 26.70 -4.48 13.83
C THR A 62 25.21 -4.77 14.06
N ILE A 63 24.52 -5.59 13.27
CA ILE A 63 23.13 -6.00 13.61
C ILE A 63 22.88 -7.48 13.23
N PRO A 64 22.57 -8.38 14.19
CA PRO A 64 21.94 -9.66 13.88
C PRO A 64 20.52 -9.38 13.37
N GLY A 65 20.29 -9.60 12.07
CA GLY A 65 19.02 -9.42 11.40
C GLY A 65 19.00 -8.20 10.48
N GLY A 66 19.43 -8.39 9.22
CA GLY A 66 19.18 -7.45 8.13
C GLY A 66 17.68 -7.23 7.99
N ARG A 67 17.19 -6.11 8.54
CA ARG A 67 15.76 -5.77 8.53
C ARG A 67 15.40 -5.26 7.15
N ILE A 68 14.42 -5.90 6.52
CA ILE A 68 13.71 -5.37 5.37
C ILE A 68 12.48 -4.65 5.93
N PRO A 69 12.52 -3.32 6.11
CA PRO A 69 11.45 -2.62 6.83
C PRO A 69 10.10 -2.78 6.14
N ARG A 70 10.09 -2.82 4.80
CA ARG A 70 8.86 -2.84 3.99
C ARG A 70 8.22 -4.23 3.88
N ILE A 71 8.95 -5.33 4.11
CA ILE A 71 8.39 -6.69 3.97
C ILE A 71 7.37 -7.00 5.06
N ARG A 72 7.53 -6.42 6.25
CA ARG A 72 6.68 -6.69 7.40
C ARG A 72 5.22 -6.27 7.16
N PRO A 73 4.92 -5.00 6.84
CA PRO A 73 3.56 -4.58 6.53
C PRO A 73 3.00 -5.25 5.27
N ALA A 74 3.83 -5.46 4.24
CA ALA A 74 3.40 -6.10 3.01
C ALA A 74 2.95 -7.55 3.21
N ALA A 75 3.79 -8.38 3.84
CA ALA A 75 3.47 -9.78 4.10
C ALA A 75 2.26 -9.93 5.01
N ALA A 76 2.09 -9.03 5.99
CA ALA A 76 0.92 -9.03 6.85
C ALA A 76 -0.36 -8.75 6.07
N ARG A 77 -0.34 -7.76 5.17
CA ARG A 77 -1.50 -7.48 4.32
C ARG A 77 -1.79 -8.63 3.35
N TRP A 78 -0.77 -9.20 2.69
CA TRP A 78 -0.94 -10.36 1.80
C TRP A 78 -1.62 -11.53 2.54
N ALA A 79 -1.18 -11.81 3.77
CA ALA A 79 -1.82 -12.82 4.61
C ALA A 79 -3.26 -12.43 4.98
N SER A 80 -3.51 -11.17 5.36
CA SER A 80 -4.84 -10.67 5.74
C SER A 80 -5.84 -10.63 4.57
N ILE A 81 -5.39 -10.62 3.32
CA ILE A 81 -6.27 -10.75 2.13
C ILE A 81 -6.33 -12.20 1.59
N GLY A 82 -5.70 -13.16 2.28
CA GLY A 82 -5.77 -14.59 1.96
C GLY A 82 -4.85 -15.06 0.84
N VAL A 83 -3.79 -14.32 0.50
CA VAL A 83 -2.74 -14.85 -0.39
C VAL A 83 -2.06 -16.04 0.31
N PRO A 84 -1.93 -17.22 -0.33
CA PRO A 84 -1.25 -18.35 0.29
C PRO A 84 0.25 -18.10 0.47
N ILE A 85 0.80 -18.53 1.61
CA ILE A 85 2.24 -18.38 1.89
C ILE A 85 3.12 -19.03 0.82
N GLU A 86 2.70 -20.17 0.27
CA GLU A 86 3.46 -20.87 -0.77
C GLU A 86 3.58 -20.02 -2.03
N THR A 87 2.55 -19.23 -2.35
CA THR A 87 2.59 -18.28 -3.46
C THR A 87 3.66 -17.23 -3.21
N VAL A 88 3.70 -16.63 -2.01
CA VAL A 88 4.70 -15.62 -1.68
C VAL A 88 6.11 -16.19 -1.70
N GLN A 89 6.32 -17.36 -1.08
CA GLN A 89 7.62 -18.03 -1.07
C GLN A 89 8.13 -18.36 -2.47
N GLN A 90 7.26 -18.85 -3.37
CA GLN A 90 7.63 -19.11 -4.77
C GLN A 90 8.14 -17.84 -5.48
N HIS A 91 7.46 -16.70 -5.29
CA HIS A 91 7.87 -15.44 -5.93
C HIS A 91 9.16 -14.86 -5.31
N VAL A 92 9.33 -14.99 -4.00
CA VAL A 92 10.60 -14.65 -3.32
C VAL A 92 11.74 -15.46 -3.92
N HIS A 93 11.64 -16.79 -3.94
CA HIS A 93 12.67 -17.66 -4.50
C HIS A 93 12.95 -17.37 -5.98
N ALA A 94 11.91 -17.09 -6.77
CA ALA A 94 12.09 -16.68 -8.17
C ALA A 94 12.87 -15.36 -8.30
N GLY A 95 12.58 -14.36 -7.47
CA GLY A 95 13.30 -13.08 -7.45
C GLY A 95 14.79 -13.24 -7.09
N PHE A 96 15.08 -14.02 -6.05
CA PHE A 96 16.46 -14.32 -5.65
C PHE A 96 17.23 -15.09 -6.73
N ARG A 97 16.56 -16.04 -7.41
CA ARG A 97 17.16 -16.75 -8.55
C ARG A 97 17.49 -15.82 -9.71
N LEU A 98 16.61 -14.88 -10.04
CA LEU A 98 16.87 -13.89 -11.10
C LEU A 98 18.08 -12.99 -10.77
N HIS A 99 18.29 -12.68 -9.48
CA HIS A 99 19.47 -11.93 -9.07
C HIS A 99 20.74 -12.79 -9.06
N LEU A 100 20.64 -14.07 -8.68
CA LEU A 100 21.75 -15.02 -8.78
C LEU A 100 22.26 -15.14 -10.23
N ASP A 101 21.35 -15.23 -11.20
CA ASP A 101 21.70 -15.26 -12.63
C ASP A 101 22.48 -14.00 -13.05
N ASP A 102 22.19 -12.83 -12.46
CA ASP A 102 22.94 -11.58 -12.71
C ASP A 102 24.34 -11.62 -12.11
N LEU A 103 24.46 -12.11 -10.88
CA LEU A 103 25.73 -12.25 -10.19
C LEU A 103 26.65 -13.22 -10.95
N GLU A 104 26.11 -14.32 -11.46
CA GLU A 104 26.84 -15.27 -12.31
C GLU A 104 27.30 -14.61 -13.61
N ALA A 105 26.42 -13.89 -14.30
CA ALA A 105 26.73 -13.23 -15.57
C ALA A 105 27.85 -12.19 -15.46
N ARG A 106 28.00 -11.53 -14.31
CA ARG A 106 29.06 -10.53 -14.05
C ARG A 106 30.29 -11.10 -13.34
N GLY A 107 30.32 -12.39 -13.02
CA GLY A 107 31.42 -13.02 -12.30
C GLY A 107 31.61 -12.49 -10.88
N ALA A 108 30.51 -12.26 -10.15
CA ALA A 108 30.52 -11.70 -8.81
C ALA A 108 31.33 -12.55 -7.81
N PRO A 109 31.96 -11.93 -6.79
CA PRO A 109 32.70 -12.65 -5.75
C PRO A 109 31.79 -13.55 -4.91
N PHE A 110 32.36 -14.62 -4.35
CA PHE A 110 31.64 -15.60 -3.53
C PHE A 110 30.96 -14.98 -2.30
N ASP A 111 31.49 -13.88 -1.78
CA ASP A 111 30.89 -13.14 -0.65
C ASP A 111 29.53 -12.50 -1.01
N GLU A 112 29.31 -12.07 -2.26
CA GLU A 112 28.00 -11.58 -2.72
C GLU A 112 26.97 -12.71 -2.75
N VAL A 113 27.38 -13.91 -3.17
CA VAL A 113 26.52 -15.10 -3.18
C VAL A 113 26.12 -15.51 -1.75
N HIS A 114 27.04 -15.44 -0.79
CA HIS A 114 26.70 -15.68 0.61
C HIS A 114 25.68 -14.66 1.15
N ARG A 115 25.90 -13.36 0.88
CA ARG A 115 24.95 -12.30 1.28
C ARG A 115 23.58 -12.50 0.64
N LEU A 116 23.52 -12.96 -0.61
CA LEU A 116 22.27 -13.35 -1.28
C LEU A 116 21.54 -14.46 -0.52
N MET A 117 22.24 -15.50 -0.10
CA MET A 117 21.66 -16.63 0.65
C MET A 117 21.22 -16.23 2.06
N ASP A 118 21.99 -15.37 2.73
CA ASP A 118 21.63 -14.80 4.03
C ASP A 118 20.36 -13.93 3.92
N ALA A 119 20.29 -13.09 2.89
CA ALA A 119 19.11 -12.28 2.59
C ALA A 119 17.88 -13.15 2.29
N LEU A 120 18.02 -14.20 1.47
CA LEU A 120 16.92 -15.15 1.19
C LEU A 120 16.41 -15.82 2.47
N SER A 121 17.32 -16.27 3.33
CA SER A 121 16.99 -16.91 4.60
C SER A 121 16.26 -15.93 5.54
N SER A 122 16.75 -14.69 5.64
CA SER A 122 16.13 -13.61 6.44
C SER A 122 14.71 -13.27 5.93
N VAL A 123 14.55 -13.10 4.62
CA VAL A 123 13.25 -12.84 3.96
C VAL A 123 12.27 -13.97 4.28
N THR A 124 12.69 -15.21 4.03
CA THR A 124 11.82 -16.40 4.18
C THR A 124 11.38 -16.62 5.62
N ALA A 125 12.30 -16.44 6.58
CA ALA A 125 11.98 -16.52 8.00
C ALA A 125 11.00 -15.41 8.42
N THR A 126 11.22 -14.19 7.93
CA THR A 126 10.37 -13.03 8.22
C THR A 126 8.95 -13.22 7.69
N VAL A 127 8.81 -13.63 6.43
CA VAL A 127 7.50 -13.93 5.81
C VAL A 127 6.78 -15.03 6.60
N SER A 128 7.46 -16.13 6.89
CA SER A 128 6.86 -17.26 7.65
C SER A 128 6.36 -16.82 9.03
N THR A 129 7.14 -16.00 9.74
CA THR A 129 6.76 -15.49 11.06
C THR A 129 5.49 -14.63 10.98
N ILE A 130 5.41 -13.72 10.01
CA ILE A 130 4.26 -12.83 9.85
C ILE A 130 3.01 -13.61 9.46
N TYR A 131 3.14 -14.60 8.58
CA TYR A 131 2.01 -15.45 8.20
C TYR A 131 1.48 -16.26 9.38
N MET A 132 2.35 -16.72 10.29
CA MET A 132 1.93 -17.35 11.54
C MET A 132 1.22 -16.37 12.50
N GLU A 133 1.62 -15.09 12.52
CA GLU A 133 0.94 -14.05 13.33
C GLU A 133 -0.49 -13.77 12.83
N VAL A 134 -0.75 -13.91 11.53
CA VAL A 134 -2.05 -13.63 10.90
C VAL A 134 -2.95 -14.88 10.83
N ALA A 135 -2.35 -16.08 10.82
CA ALA A 135 -3.08 -17.33 10.76
C ALA A 135 -4.07 -17.42 11.94
N PRO A 136 -5.33 -17.79 11.68
CA PRO A 136 -6.32 -17.87 12.76
C PRO A 136 -5.94 -19.01 13.71
N PRO A 137 -6.07 -18.82 15.04
CA PRO A 137 -5.89 -19.90 15.98
C PRO A 137 -6.96 -20.98 15.77
N SER A 138 -6.66 -22.22 16.18
CA SER A 138 -7.50 -23.39 15.88
C SER A 138 -8.94 -23.31 16.40
N ASP A 139 -9.20 -22.45 17.38
CA ASP A 139 -10.52 -22.20 17.98
C ASP A 139 -11.24 -20.98 17.37
N ASP A 140 -10.58 -20.13 16.57
CA ASP A 140 -11.22 -19.01 15.88
C ASP A 140 -11.92 -19.46 14.59
N ARG A 141 -13.16 -19.93 14.77
CA ARG A 141 -14.06 -20.30 13.67
C ARG A 141 -14.25 -19.17 12.65
N GLY A 142 -14.34 -17.92 13.12
CA GLY A 142 -14.51 -16.76 12.25
C GLY A 142 -13.28 -16.53 11.37
N GLY A 143 -12.09 -16.64 11.96
CA GLY A 143 -10.82 -16.57 11.25
C GLY A 143 -10.66 -17.67 10.20
N TYR A 144 -11.08 -18.91 10.49
CA TYR A 144 -11.05 -20.00 9.51
C TYR A 144 -11.99 -19.76 8.32
N VAL A 145 -13.21 -19.26 8.58
CA VAL A 145 -14.17 -18.88 7.53
C VAL A 145 -13.58 -17.77 6.65
N ALA A 146 -13.01 -16.73 7.26
CA ALA A 146 -12.36 -15.64 6.54
C ALA A 146 -11.19 -16.15 5.68
N HIS A 147 -10.29 -16.95 6.25
CA HIS A 147 -9.19 -17.56 5.50
C HIS A 147 -9.67 -18.37 4.29
N THR A 148 -10.76 -19.13 4.44
CA THR A 148 -11.34 -19.95 3.35
C THR A 148 -11.95 -19.09 2.24
N LEU A 149 -12.71 -18.06 2.60
CA LEU A 149 -13.34 -17.15 1.64
C LEU A 149 -12.31 -16.28 0.91
N LEU A 150 -11.35 -15.71 1.65
CA LEU A 150 -10.31 -14.82 1.12
C LEU A 150 -9.30 -15.55 0.24
N SER A 151 -8.94 -16.79 0.57
CA SER A 151 -8.08 -17.60 -0.30
C SER A 151 -8.78 -18.06 -1.59
N GLY A 152 -10.11 -17.93 -1.67
CA GLY A 152 -10.92 -18.44 -2.78
C GLY A 152 -10.95 -19.97 -2.83
N ARG A 153 -10.61 -20.66 -1.73
CA ARG A 153 -10.58 -22.13 -1.62
C ARG A 153 -11.85 -22.69 -1.00
N TYR A 154 -13.02 -22.12 -1.33
CA TYR A 154 -14.29 -22.63 -0.84
C TYR A 154 -14.67 -23.89 -1.65
N THR A 155 -14.56 -25.06 -1.02
CA THR A 155 -15.15 -26.31 -1.54
C THR A 155 -16.37 -26.68 -0.71
N THR A 156 -17.36 -27.32 -1.32
CA THR A 156 -18.57 -27.85 -0.65
C THR A 156 -18.29 -28.84 0.50
N ARG A 157 -17.03 -29.28 0.66
CA ARG A 157 -16.55 -30.15 1.73
C ARG A 157 -16.00 -29.35 2.92
N ALA A 158 -15.21 -28.31 2.66
CA ALA A 158 -14.67 -27.40 3.70
C ALA A 158 -15.79 -26.68 4.48
N THR A 159 -16.90 -26.37 3.82
CA THR A 159 -18.09 -25.75 4.44
C THR A 159 -18.82 -26.67 5.41
N ARG A 160 -18.76 -28.00 5.21
CA ARG A 160 -19.40 -28.99 6.08
C ARG A 160 -18.59 -29.32 7.33
N GLU A 161 -17.26 -29.32 7.21
CA GLU A 161 -16.36 -29.68 8.31
C GLU A 161 -16.33 -28.62 9.43
N HIS A 162 -16.61 -27.35 9.12
CA HIS A 162 -16.52 -26.24 10.09
C HIS A 162 -17.87 -25.52 10.35
N GLY A 163 -18.96 -25.96 9.72
CA GLY A 163 -20.31 -25.93 10.30
C GLY A 163 -21.02 -24.57 10.46
N ALA A 164 -20.61 -23.51 9.77
CA ALA A 164 -21.41 -22.26 9.70
C ALA A 164 -22.06 -22.11 8.32
N PRO A 165 -23.37 -21.78 8.24
CA PRO A 165 -23.97 -21.37 6.97
C PRO A 165 -23.23 -20.12 6.47
N LEU A 166 -22.73 -20.19 5.24
CA LEU A 166 -22.10 -19.04 4.59
C LEU A 166 -23.20 -18.19 3.96
N ASP A 167 -23.20 -16.89 4.25
CA ASP A 167 -24.06 -15.91 3.60
C ASP A 167 -23.78 -15.83 2.09
N GLU A 168 -24.75 -15.34 1.34
CA GLU A 168 -24.63 -15.15 -0.11
C GLU A 168 -23.83 -13.89 -0.45
N ARG A 169 -23.90 -12.87 0.41
CA ARG A 169 -23.30 -11.54 0.20
C ARG A 169 -22.61 -11.02 1.45
N TYR A 170 -21.47 -10.38 1.23
CA TYR A 170 -20.61 -9.85 2.28
C TYR A 170 -20.18 -8.42 1.94
N THR A 171 -20.15 -7.56 2.96
CA THR A 171 -19.37 -6.33 2.98
C THR A 171 -17.97 -6.66 3.47
N VAL A 172 -16.98 -6.58 2.58
CA VAL A 172 -15.56 -6.74 2.92
C VAL A 172 -15.04 -5.41 3.45
N LEU A 173 -14.54 -5.41 4.68
CA LEU A 173 -13.95 -4.25 5.34
C LEU A 173 -12.44 -4.37 5.37
N ALA A 174 -11.73 -3.46 4.71
CA ALA A 174 -10.30 -3.25 4.92
C ALA A 174 -10.13 -2.19 6.02
N VAL A 175 -9.39 -2.51 7.08
CA VAL A 175 -9.29 -1.68 8.29
C VAL A 175 -7.83 -1.34 8.57
N ALA A 176 -7.53 -0.06 8.74
CA ALA A 176 -6.27 0.42 9.29
C ALA A 176 -6.51 1.24 10.56
N ALA A 177 -5.60 1.10 11.52
CA ALA A 177 -5.61 1.89 12.74
C ALA A 177 -4.75 3.14 12.60
N ASP A 178 -5.25 4.28 13.08
CA ASP A 178 -4.40 5.42 13.36
C ASP A 178 -3.50 5.10 14.57
N ARG A 179 -2.19 5.06 14.34
CA ARG A 179 -1.19 4.68 15.36
C ARG A 179 -0.83 5.84 16.30
N SER A 180 -1.46 6.99 16.14
CA SER A 180 -1.17 8.20 16.92
C SER A 180 -1.75 8.18 18.36
N GLY A 181 -2.79 7.38 18.61
CA GLY A 181 -3.50 7.32 19.91
C GLY A 181 -3.16 6.06 20.73
N ARG A 182 -2.76 6.25 22.01
CA ARG A 182 -2.49 5.13 22.95
C ARG A 182 -3.75 4.36 23.38
N ASP A 183 -4.92 4.97 23.30
CA ASP A 183 -6.22 4.38 23.65
C ASP A 183 -7.13 4.19 22.42
N ALA A 184 -6.54 4.13 21.22
CA ALA A 184 -7.28 3.95 19.99
C ALA A 184 -7.78 2.51 19.84
N VAL A 185 -9.04 2.35 19.42
CA VAL A 185 -9.62 1.05 19.09
C VAL A 185 -8.78 0.36 18.01
N SER A 186 -8.26 -0.81 18.32
CA SER A 186 -7.52 -1.65 17.38
C SER A 186 -8.46 -2.34 16.38
N PRO A 187 -7.98 -2.80 15.21
CA PRO A 187 -8.80 -3.54 14.26
C PRO A 187 -9.42 -4.81 14.86
N ARG A 188 -8.72 -5.42 15.82
CA ARG A 188 -9.20 -6.56 16.61
C ARG A 188 -10.38 -6.20 17.49
N GLU A 189 -10.22 -5.17 18.32
CA GLU A 189 -11.30 -4.69 19.18
C GLU A 189 -12.51 -4.25 18.35
N PHE A 190 -12.29 -3.66 17.17
CA PHE A 190 -13.38 -3.32 16.25
C PHE A 190 -14.11 -4.56 15.73
N ARG A 191 -13.41 -5.64 15.37
CA ARG A 191 -14.05 -6.92 15.00
C ARG A 191 -14.85 -7.51 16.17
N GLU A 192 -14.31 -7.44 17.39
CA GLU A 192 -15.00 -7.88 18.61
C GLU A 192 -16.25 -7.04 18.88
N MET A 193 -16.19 -5.71 18.68
CA MET A 193 -17.34 -4.80 18.76
C MET A 193 -18.43 -5.15 17.75
N LEU A 194 -18.05 -5.43 16.50
CA LEU A 194 -19.00 -5.90 15.47
C LEU A 194 -19.62 -7.23 15.89
N SER A 195 -18.80 -8.18 16.38
CA SER A 195 -19.29 -9.49 16.83
C SER A 195 -20.29 -9.37 17.97
N ALA A 196 -20.01 -8.55 18.98
CA ALA A 196 -20.90 -8.26 20.09
C ALA A 196 -22.20 -7.58 19.62
N ARG A 197 -22.08 -6.64 18.69
CA ARG A 197 -23.24 -5.90 18.14
C ARG A 197 -24.20 -6.80 17.36
N PHE A 198 -23.66 -7.82 16.71
CA PHE A 198 -24.39 -8.72 15.82
C PHE A 198 -24.76 -10.07 16.46
N GLY A 199 -24.25 -10.35 17.66
CA GLY A 199 -24.56 -11.58 18.39
C GLY A 199 -23.97 -12.84 17.75
N GLN A 200 -22.96 -12.70 16.90
CA GLN A 200 -22.25 -13.82 16.26
C GLN A 200 -20.79 -13.43 15.97
N PRO A 201 -19.85 -14.39 15.96
CA PRO A 201 -18.45 -14.12 15.61
C PRO A 201 -18.33 -13.55 14.19
N MET A 202 -17.68 -12.40 14.04
CA MET A 202 -17.38 -11.83 12.73
C MET A 202 -16.16 -12.53 12.11
N PRO A 203 -16.28 -13.09 10.89
CA PRO A 203 -15.13 -13.60 10.17
C PRO A 203 -14.13 -12.48 9.87
N GLY A 204 -12.85 -12.68 10.15
CA GLY A 204 -11.82 -11.75 9.76
C GLY A 204 -10.41 -12.28 9.97
N LEU A 205 -9.45 -11.68 9.28
CA LEU A 205 -8.02 -11.91 9.47
C LEU A 205 -7.38 -10.59 9.88
N GLU A 206 -6.54 -10.65 10.91
CA GLU A 206 -5.99 -9.46 11.56
C GLU A 206 -4.46 -9.55 11.62
N SER A 207 -3.83 -8.40 11.59
CA SER A 207 -2.41 -8.25 11.85
C SER A 207 -2.18 -6.97 12.66
N ARG A 208 -0.95 -6.78 13.13
CA ARG A 208 -0.54 -5.51 13.76
C ARG A 208 -0.58 -4.28 12.83
N PHE A 209 -0.83 -4.47 11.53
CA PHE A 209 -0.85 -3.40 10.52
C PHE A 209 -2.24 -3.11 9.97
N GLY A 210 -3.24 -3.93 10.29
CA GLY A 210 -4.59 -3.78 9.77
C GLY A 210 -5.36 -5.10 9.81
N ALA A 211 -6.58 -5.08 9.29
CA ALA A 211 -7.45 -6.26 9.24
C ALA A 211 -8.29 -6.30 7.96
N THR A 212 -8.77 -7.49 7.64
CA THR A 212 -9.84 -7.74 6.68
C THR A 212 -10.98 -8.41 7.42
N ILE A 213 -12.15 -7.76 7.50
CA ILE A 213 -13.33 -8.27 8.21
C ILE A 213 -14.45 -8.50 7.20
N LEU A 214 -15.15 -9.62 7.30
CA LEU A 214 -16.28 -9.96 6.44
C LEU A 214 -17.58 -9.78 7.23
N VAL A 215 -18.42 -8.84 6.81
CA VAL A 215 -19.69 -8.57 7.47
C VAL A 215 -20.83 -9.03 6.55
N PRO A 216 -21.71 -9.95 6.98
CA PRO A 216 -22.88 -10.35 6.20
C PRO A 216 -23.76 -9.15 5.80
N GLU A 217 -24.32 -9.17 4.58
CA GLU A 217 -25.16 -8.06 4.05
C GLU A 217 -26.40 -7.75 4.89
N SER A 218 -26.87 -8.71 5.71
CA SER A 218 -27.96 -8.49 6.69
C SER A 218 -27.70 -7.28 7.61
N PHE A 219 -26.44 -6.85 7.70
CA PHE A 219 -26.04 -5.62 8.36
C PHE A 219 -25.81 -4.49 7.38
N THR A 220 -26.73 -3.51 7.42
CA THR A 220 -26.67 -2.29 6.63
C THR A 220 -25.39 -1.50 6.86
N ILE A 221 -24.79 -1.00 5.78
CA ILE A 221 -23.56 -0.21 5.79
C ILE A 221 -23.63 1.01 6.74
N ASP A 222 -24.80 1.64 6.87
CA ASP A 222 -25.02 2.77 7.78
C ASP A 222 -24.72 2.45 9.26
N LYS A 223 -25.03 1.21 9.69
CA LYS A 223 -24.75 0.76 11.07
C LYS A 223 -23.24 0.59 11.28
N ILE A 224 -22.55 0.07 10.27
CA ILE A 224 -21.09 -0.08 10.28
C ILE A 224 -20.46 1.31 10.33
N ARG A 225 -20.90 2.23 9.46
CA ARG A 225 -20.45 3.63 9.40
C ARG A 225 -20.63 4.34 10.74
N GLN A 226 -21.77 4.15 11.42
CA GLN A 226 -22.00 4.69 12.77
C GLN A 226 -21.02 4.15 13.82
N MET A 227 -20.64 2.87 13.72
CA MET A 227 -19.65 2.28 14.63
C MET A 227 -18.24 2.79 14.35
N VAL A 228 -17.84 2.87 13.08
CA VAL A 228 -16.54 3.42 12.67
C VAL A 228 -16.38 4.87 13.12
N GLY A 229 -17.44 5.69 13.02
CA GLY A 229 -17.42 7.08 13.47
C GLY A 229 -17.21 7.28 14.98
N ARG A 230 -17.20 6.21 15.79
CA ARG A 230 -16.83 6.23 17.22
C ARG A 230 -15.38 5.82 17.47
N THR A 231 -14.61 5.64 16.42
CA THR A 231 -13.21 5.17 16.45
C THR A 231 -12.33 6.12 15.66
N SER A 232 -11.02 5.94 15.76
CA SER A 232 -10.01 6.59 14.90
C SER A 232 -9.52 5.65 13.79
N LEU A 233 -10.37 4.74 13.33
CA LEU A 233 -10.03 3.80 12.26
C LEU A 233 -10.32 4.42 10.89
N THR A 234 -9.47 4.09 9.92
CA THR A 234 -9.77 4.27 8.50
C THR A 234 -10.25 2.93 7.97
N VAL A 235 -11.50 2.90 7.47
CA VAL A 235 -12.16 1.69 7.01
C VAL A 235 -12.65 1.89 5.59
N VAL A 236 -12.38 0.93 4.71
CA VAL A 236 -13.01 0.87 3.38
C VAL A 236 -13.95 -0.32 3.31
N GLY A 237 -15.17 -0.10 2.85
CA GLY A 237 -16.17 -1.15 2.63
C GLY A 237 -16.43 -1.43 1.15
N VAL A 238 -16.48 -2.71 0.78
CA VAL A 238 -16.88 -3.17 -0.57
C VAL A 238 -17.88 -4.33 -0.44
N THR A 239 -19.10 -4.14 -0.95
CA THR A 239 -20.18 -5.14 -0.85
C THR A 239 -20.27 -6.00 -2.10
N VAL A 240 -20.14 -7.33 -1.96
CA VAL A 240 -20.11 -8.26 -3.09
C VAL A 240 -20.78 -9.60 -2.78
N ASP A 241 -21.06 -10.36 -3.83
CA ASP A 241 -21.39 -11.78 -3.73
C ASP A 241 -20.20 -12.60 -3.20
N ARG A 242 -20.51 -13.70 -2.53
CA ARG A 242 -19.53 -14.56 -1.84
C ARG A 242 -18.37 -15.01 -2.73
N ASP A 243 -18.61 -15.30 -4.00
CA ASP A 243 -17.59 -15.75 -4.94
C ASP A 243 -16.58 -14.65 -5.31
N GLN A 244 -16.92 -13.38 -5.09
CA GLN A 244 -16.09 -12.21 -5.35
C GLN A 244 -15.36 -11.68 -4.10
N VAL A 245 -15.57 -12.26 -2.92
CA VAL A 245 -14.97 -11.80 -1.64
C VAL A 245 -13.46 -11.60 -1.73
N ARG A 246 -12.74 -12.53 -2.39
CA ARG A 246 -11.29 -12.39 -2.61
C ARG A 246 -10.95 -11.14 -3.41
N CYS A 247 -11.66 -10.88 -4.50
CA CYS A 247 -11.41 -9.72 -5.35
C CYS A 247 -11.78 -8.41 -4.64
N ALA A 248 -12.87 -8.41 -3.87
CA ALA A 248 -13.26 -7.27 -3.04
C ALA A 248 -12.25 -6.98 -1.93
N ALA A 249 -11.58 -7.99 -1.37
CA ALA A 249 -10.51 -7.78 -0.41
C ALA A 249 -9.27 -7.12 -1.04
N GLU A 250 -8.88 -7.54 -2.26
CA GLU A 250 -7.82 -6.88 -3.03
C GLU A 250 -8.21 -5.40 -3.29
N GLU A 251 -9.41 -5.14 -3.78
CA GLU A 251 -9.92 -3.78 -4.07
C GLU A 251 -10.04 -2.89 -2.81
N ALA A 252 -10.64 -3.40 -1.73
CA ALA A 252 -10.81 -2.64 -0.48
C ALA A 252 -9.47 -2.21 0.11
N HIS A 253 -8.44 -3.05 0.02
CA HIS A 253 -7.10 -2.70 0.49
C HIS A 253 -6.36 -1.75 -0.45
N GLU A 254 -6.62 -1.78 -1.77
CA GLU A 254 -6.12 -0.75 -2.69
C GLU A 254 -6.72 0.62 -2.39
N LEU A 255 -8.03 0.68 -2.16
CA LEU A 255 -8.74 1.89 -1.76
C LEU A 255 -8.29 2.40 -0.39
N LEU A 256 -8.05 1.49 0.56
CA LEU A 256 -7.56 1.83 1.89
C LEU A 256 -6.16 2.46 1.81
N ASP A 257 -5.29 1.94 0.95
CA ASP A 257 -3.96 2.52 0.71
C ASP A 257 -4.06 3.93 0.11
N VAL A 258 -5.00 4.18 -0.82
CA VAL A 258 -5.30 5.52 -1.34
C VAL A 258 -5.74 6.45 -0.21
N ALA A 259 -6.70 6.02 0.63
CA ALA A 259 -7.19 6.82 1.75
C ALA A 259 -6.06 7.20 2.72
N ILE A 260 -5.18 6.25 3.05
CA ILE A 260 -4.05 6.46 3.97
C ILE A 260 -3.00 7.39 3.37
N ARG A 261 -2.56 7.13 2.14
CA ARG A 261 -1.48 7.91 1.49
C ARG A 261 -1.88 9.34 1.16
N LEU A 262 -3.17 9.57 0.91
CA LEU A 262 -3.72 10.92 0.72
C LEU A 262 -4.17 11.58 2.02
N HIS A 263 -3.88 10.96 3.17
CA HIS A 263 -4.15 11.49 4.50
C HIS A 263 -5.63 11.85 4.74
N HIS A 264 -6.55 11.03 4.21
CA HIS A 264 -7.96 11.16 4.52
C HIS A 264 -8.17 10.98 6.04
N PRO A 265 -9.08 11.74 6.66
CA PRO A 265 -9.36 11.61 8.09
C PRO A 265 -9.91 10.21 8.41
N PRO A 266 -9.77 9.74 9.66
CA PRO A 266 -10.42 8.51 10.10
C PRO A 266 -11.92 8.52 9.79
N GLY A 267 -12.44 7.38 9.36
CA GLY A 267 -13.81 7.26 8.85
C GLY A 267 -14.01 6.02 8.00
N MET A 268 -15.26 5.84 7.57
CA MET A 268 -15.62 4.79 6.61
C MET A 268 -15.78 5.38 5.22
N TYR A 269 -15.12 4.76 4.25
CA TYR A 269 -15.11 5.14 2.85
C TYR A 269 -15.64 3.99 1.97
N GLU A 270 -16.28 4.36 0.88
CA GLU A 270 -16.68 3.46 -0.19
C GLU A 270 -16.01 3.91 -1.51
N ILE A 271 -16.21 3.15 -2.59
CA ILE A 271 -15.62 3.51 -3.88
C ILE A 271 -16.11 4.88 -4.36
N GLU A 272 -17.35 5.25 -4.06
CA GLU A 272 -17.95 6.54 -4.39
C GLU A 272 -17.22 7.71 -3.73
N ASP A 273 -16.61 7.49 -2.57
CA ASP A 273 -15.87 8.52 -1.84
C ASP A 273 -14.45 8.74 -2.40
N LEU A 274 -13.89 7.74 -3.11
CA LEU A 274 -12.47 7.68 -3.50
C LEU A 274 -12.27 7.41 -5.01
N ALA A 275 -13.35 7.41 -5.81
CA ALA A 275 -13.30 6.89 -7.19
C ALA A 275 -12.27 7.61 -8.07
N ILE A 276 -12.11 8.92 -7.92
CA ILE A 276 -11.20 9.72 -8.75
C ILE A 276 -9.75 9.45 -8.35
N GLU A 277 -9.45 9.56 -7.05
CA GLU A 277 -8.16 9.28 -6.45
C GLU A 277 -7.70 7.86 -6.76
N TYR A 278 -8.62 6.91 -6.65
CA TYR A 278 -8.38 5.51 -6.97
C TYR A 278 -7.99 5.32 -8.43
N GLN A 279 -8.70 5.92 -9.40
CA GLN A 279 -8.35 5.78 -10.81
C GLN A 279 -7.06 6.51 -11.19
N LEU A 280 -6.81 7.70 -10.63
CA LEU A 280 -5.64 8.51 -10.95
C LEU A 280 -4.32 7.90 -10.45
N THR A 281 -4.38 7.16 -9.34
CA THR A 281 -3.20 6.52 -8.75
C THR A 281 -2.83 5.21 -9.47
N ARG A 282 -3.67 4.70 -10.37
CA ARG A 282 -3.38 3.47 -11.13
C ARG A 282 -2.27 3.63 -12.16
N PRO A 283 -1.35 2.65 -12.27
CA PRO A 283 -0.33 2.65 -13.32
C PRO A 283 -0.94 2.80 -14.71
N GLY A 284 -0.38 3.73 -15.49
CA GLY A 284 -0.81 3.95 -16.87
C GLY A 284 -0.29 5.29 -17.40
N PRO A 285 -0.30 5.47 -18.73
CA PRO A 285 0.32 6.64 -19.37
C PRO A 285 -0.30 7.98 -18.93
N GLY A 286 -1.56 7.97 -18.46
CA GLY A 286 -2.21 9.14 -17.89
C GLY A 286 -1.60 9.54 -16.54
N ARG A 287 -1.40 8.57 -15.64
CA ARG A 287 -0.72 8.78 -14.34
C ARG A 287 0.72 9.25 -14.56
N ASP A 288 1.48 8.56 -15.42
CA ASP A 288 2.89 8.88 -15.68
C ASP A 288 3.05 10.33 -16.17
N ARG A 289 2.10 10.81 -16.97
CA ARG A 289 2.09 12.20 -17.45
C ARG A 289 1.66 13.22 -16.39
N LEU A 290 0.81 12.82 -15.44
CA LEU A 290 0.40 13.66 -14.31
C LEU A 290 1.48 13.76 -13.24
N GLU A 291 2.23 12.69 -13.01
CA GLU A 291 3.36 12.65 -12.06
C GLU A 291 4.38 13.74 -12.35
N VAL A 292 4.84 13.83 -13.59
CA VAL A 292 5.85 14.82 -14.01
C VAL A 292 5.25 16.21 -14.28
N PHE A 293 3.92 16.35 -14.26
CA PHE A 293 3.24 17.59 -14.65
C PHE A 293 3.58 18.76 -13.71
N LEU A 294 3.76 18.47 -12.42
CA LEU A 294 4.09 19.46 -11.40
C LEU A 294 5.60 19.61 -11.15
N ASP A 295 6.46 18.92 -11.89
CA ASP A 295 7.92 19.02 -11.69
C ASP A 295 8.46 20.45 -11.82
N PRO A 296 8.03 21.28 -12.79
CA PRO A 296 8.46 22.69 -12.85
C PRO A 296 8.03 23.52 -11.63
N VAL A 297 6.98 23.09 -10.91
CA VAL A 297 6.46 23.77 -9.71
C VAL A 297 7.12 23.20 -8.45
N ALA A 298 7.56 21.94 -8.50
CA ALA A 298 8.16 21.22 -7.38
C ALA A 298 9.45 21.87 -6.85
N GLU A 299 10.16 22.61 -7.69
CA GLU A 299 11.32 23.44 -7.30
C GLU A 299 10.96 24.55 -6.29
N PHE A 300 9.66 24.84 -6.12
CA PHE A 300 9.15 25.89 -5.25
C PHE A 300 8.15 25.34 -4.23
N PRO A 301 8.60 24.85 -3.05
CA PRO A 301 7.74 24.21 -2.05
C PRO A 301 6.54 25.07 -1.61
N ASP A 302 6.74 26.38 -1.50
CA ASP A 302 5.70 27.36 -1.19
C ASP A 302 4.55 27.38 -2.20
N LEU A 303 4.83 27.14 -3.48
CA LEU A 303 3.82 27.09 -4.54
C LEU A 303 2.98 25.82 -4.41
N ILE A 304 3.62 24.66 -4.21
CA ILE A 304 2.92 23.40 -3.96
C ILE A 304 2.05 23.49 -2.70
N ALA A 305 2.59 24.03 -1.60
CA ALA A 305 1.83 24.22 -0.37
C ALA A 305 0.61 25.14 -0.59
N THR A 306 0.78 26.25 -1.31
CA THR A 306 -0.32 27.16 -1.64
C THR A 306 -1.37 26.48 -2.52
N LEU A 307 -0.95 25.70 -3.52
CA LEU A 307 -1.85 24.96 -4.40
C LEU A 307 -2.69 23.94 -3.62
N ARG A 308 -2.05 23.16 -2.74
CA ARG A 308 -2.71 22.16 -1.88
C ARG A 308 -3.77 22.81 -0.99
N VAL A 309 -3.39 23.87 -0.27
CA VAL A 309 -4.33 24.62 0.57
C VAL A 309 -5.45 25.26 -0.26
N HIS A 310 -5.15 25.71 -1.48
CA HIS A 310 -6.16 26.30 -2.36
C HIS A 310 -7.21 25.28 -2.81
N ILE A 311 -6.78 24.08 -3.18
CA ILE A 311 -7.66 22.97 -3.57
C ILE A 311 -8.51 22.53 -2.38
N ASN A 312 -7.90 22.31 -1.21
CA ASN A 312 -8.60 21.88 0.01
C ASN A 312 -9.66 22.90 0.47
N ASN A 313 -9.45 24.19 0.18
CA ASN A 313 -10.40 25.26 0.48
C ASN A 313 -11.46 25.49 -0.63
N GLY A 314 -11.67 24.53 -1.52
CA GLY A 314 -12.66 24.64 -2.61
C GLY A 314 -12.35 25.81 -3.56
N LEU A 315 -11.06 26.08 -3.82
CA LEU A 315 -10.58 27.16 -4.69
C LEU A 315 -10.88 28.57 -4.17
N SER A 316 -11.10 28.71 -2.86
CA SER A 316 -11.36 29.99 -2.22
C SER A 316 -10.07 30.71 -1.83
N ARG A 317 -9.68 31.73 -2.61
CA ARG A 317 -8.49 32.57 -2.33
C ARG A 317 -8.48 33.18 -0.92
N ARG A 318 -9.67 33.57 -0.43
CA ARG A 318 -9.82 34.16 0.91
C ARG A 318 -9.51 33.15 2.02
N LEU A 319 -10.01 31.92 1.88
CA LEU A 319 -9.73 30.86 2.85
C LEU A 319 -8.27 30.43 2.75
N THR A 320 -7.74 30.30 1.53
CA THR A 320 -6.32 30.01 1.29
C THR A 320 -5.43 31.03 1.99
N ALA A 321 -5.66 32.33 1.78
CA ALA A 321 -4.87 33.41 2.40
C ALA A 321 -4.89 33.35 3.94
N ARG A 322 -6.06 33.04 4.53
CA ARG A 322 -6.21 32.90 5.98
C ARG A 322 -5.43 31.69 6.52
N GLU A 323 -5.57 30.52 5.89
CA GLU A 323 -4.90 29.29 6.35
C GLU A 323 -3.38 29.36 6.14
N THR A 324 -2.93 29.93 5.02
CA THR A 324 -1.50 30.12 4.73
C THR A 324 -0.88 31.35 5.42
N HIS A 325 -1.66 32.13 6.18
CA HIS A 325 -1.22 33.34 6.88
C HIS A 325 -0.50 34.37 5.96
N ILE A 326 -0.91 34.46 4.69
CA ILE A 326 -0.37 35.42 3.72
C ILE A 326 -1.48 36.31 3.15
N HIS A 327 -1.08 37.44 2.56
CA HIS A 327 -2.03 38.35 1.93
C HIS A 327 -2.65 37.74 0.66
N MET A 328 -3.90 38.08 0.36
CA MET A 328 -4.63 37.56 -0.81
C MET A 328 -3.91 37.82 -2.15
N ASN A 329 -3.26 38.99 -2.29
CA ASN A 329 -2.44 39.31 -3.46
C ASN A 329 -1.27 38.32 -3.66
N THR A 330 -0.70 37.82 -2.56
CA THR A 330 0.38 36.84 -2.61
C THR A 330 -0.14 35.48 -3.06
N VAL A 331 -1.35 35.08 -2.63
CA VAL A 331 -2.03 33.88 -3.15
C VAL A 331 -2.23 34.00 -4.66
N ASP A 332 -2.76 35.13 -5.13
CA ASP A 332 -2.96 35.37 -6.57
C ASP A 332 -1.66 35.34 -7.36
N TYR A 333 -0.59 35.92 -6.81
CA TYR A 333 0.74 35.85 -7.40
C TYR A 333 1.24 34.41 -7.51
N ARG A 334 1.16 33.63 -6.42
CA ARG A 334 1.60 32.23 -6.40
C ARG A 334 0.81 31.37 -7.38
N LEU A 335 -0.52 31.52 -7.45
CA LEU A 335 -1.36 30.82 -8.42
C LEU A 335 -1.02 31.17 -9.87
N ARG A 336 -0.79 32.46 -10.17
CA ARG A 336 -0.35 32.88 -11.51
C ARG A 336 1.01 32.28 -11.87
N ARG A 337 1.94 32.28 -10.91
CA ARG A 337 3.27 31.70 -11.10
C ARG A 337 3.21 30.20 -11.39
N ILE A 338 2.33 29.47 -10.69
CA ILE A 338 2.08 28.04 -10.98
C ILE A 338 1.64 27.86 -12.43
N TYR A 339 0.69 28.67 -12.91
CA TYR A 339 0.18 28.58 -14.28
C TYR A 339 1.25 28.86 -15.34
N GLU A 340 2.11 29.85 -15.08
CA GLU A 340 3.27 30.16 -15.93
C GLU A 340 4.25 28.97 -16.00
N LEU A 341 4.57 28.36 -14.86
CA LEU A 341 5.54 27.26 -14.77
C LEU A 341 5.06 25.99 -15.48
N VAL A 342 3.77 25.66 -15.38
CA VAL A 342 3.19 24.49 -16.09
C VAL A 342 2.85 24.78 -17.55
N GLY A 343 3.08 26.01 -18.03
CA GLY A 343 2.88 26.41 -19.42
C GLY A 343 1.42 26.42 -19.89
N LEU A 344 0.45 26.52 -18.97
CA LEU A 344 -0.98 26.51 -19.30
C LEU A 344 -1.63 27.87 -19.09
N ASN A 345 -2.57 28.21 -19.98
CA ASN A 345 -3.33 29.45 -19.89
C ASN A 345 -4.31 29.40 -18.71
N ALA A 346 -4.23 30.37 -17.80
CA ALA A 346 -5.10 30.53 -16.63
C ALA A 346 -6.61 30.60 -16.96
N ARG A 347 -6.96 30.90 -18.22
CA ARG A 347 -8.35 30.93 -18.70
C ARG A 347 -8.87 29.57 -19.16
N ASN A 348 -8.02 28.54 -19.20
CA ASN A 348 -8.45 27.20 -19.57
C ASN A 348 -9.20 26.54 -18.40
N PRO A 349 -10.50 26.23 -18.53
CA PRO A 349 -11.27 25.62 -17.45
C PRO A 349 -10.74 24.23 -17.05
N LYS A 350 -10.00 23.54 -17.94
CA LYS A 350 -9.38 22.24 -17.64
C LYS A 350 -8.16 22.33 -16.72
N LEU A 351 -7.55 23.52 -16.60
CA LEU A 351 -6.31 23.71 -15.86
C LEU A 351 -6.44 23.25 -14.41
N ILE A 352 -7.53 23.62 -13.75
CA ILE A 352 -7.70 23.29 -12.34
C ILE A 352 -7.86 21.78 -12.12
N TRP A 353 -8.56 21.09 -13.01
CA TRP A 353 -8.71 19.63 -12.97
C TRP A 353 -7.37 18.92 -13.14
N ILE A 354 -6.53 19.39 -14.06
CA ILE A 354 -5.19 18.83 -14.28
C ILE A 354 -4.30 19.07 -13.06
N LEU A 355 -4.35 20.28 -12.47
CA LEU A 355 -3.57 20.60 -11.27
C LEU A 355 -4.01 19.76 -10.06
N GLN A 356 -5.33 19.57 -9.87
CA GLN A 356 -5.87 18.69 -8.83
C GLN A 356 -5.41 17.24 -9.05
N ALA A 357 -5.57 16.72 -10.27
CA ALA A 357 -5.18 15.35 -10.58
C ALA A 357 -3.66 15.12 -10.41
N ALA A 358 -2.83 16.06 -10.87
CA ALA A 358 -1.39 15.98 -10.70
C ALA A 358 -0.96 16.08 -9.24
N LEU A 359 -1.64 16.92 -8.43
CA LEU A 359 -1.37 16.99 -7.00
C LEU A 359 -1.72 15.69 -6.28
N ILE A 360 -2.86 15.05 -6.62
CA ILE A 360 -3.25 13.74 -6.07
C ILE A 360 -2.19 12.68 -6.37
N VAL A 361 -1.77 12.58 -7.64
CA VAL A 361 -0.74 11.60 -8.07
C VAL A 361 0.57 11.84 -7.32
N ARG A 362 0.99 13.10 -7.19
CA ARG A 362 2.23 13.48 -6.49
C ARG A 362 2.16 13.17 -5.00
N ASP A 363 1.07 13.54 -4.33
CA ASP A 363 0.90 13.34 -2.90
C ASP A 363 0.88 11.83 -2.58
N TYR A 364 0.22 11.02 -3.41
CA TYR A 364 0.23 9.55 -3.32
C TYR A 364 1.64 8.93 -3.42
N GLN A 365 2.51 9.50 -4.27
CA GLN A 365 3.89 9.02 -4.47
C GLN A 365 4.87 9.53 -3.41
N SER A 366 4.61 10.70 -2.83
CA SER A 366 5.52 11.35 -1.88
C SER A 366 5.73 10.58 -0.57
N VAL A 367 4.82 9.66 -0.24
CA VAL A 367 4.91 8.78 0.95
C VAL A 367 6.01 7.70 0.79
N ASP A 368 6.37 7.34 -0.45
CA ASP A 368 7.33 6.27 -0.73
C ASP A 368 8.77 6.74 -0.92
N GLN A 369 9.01 8.04 -1.09
CA GLN A 369 10.37 8.59 -1.16
C GLN A 369 10.92 8.76 0.27
N PRO A 370 12.08 8.15 0.60
CA PRO A 370 12.75 8.49 1.84
C PRO A 370 13.04 9.99 1.80
N THR A 371 12.50 10.74 2.75
CA THR A 371 12.83 12.14 2.97
C THR A 371 14.35 12.27 3.06
N SER A 372 14.97 12.67 1.95
CA SER A 372 16.31 13.25 1.95
C SER A 372 16.17 14.66 2.51
N THR A 373 15.90 14.74 3.81
CA THR A 373 16.09 15.97 4.57
C THR A 373 17.47 15.88 5.20
N ALA A 374 18.46 16.27 4.41
CA ALA A 374 19.75 16.75 4.90
C ALA A 374 19.98 18.12 4.25
N VAL A 375 19.67 19.19 4.99
CA VAL A 375 20.56 20.34 5.23
C VAL A 375 20.23 20.88 6.61
#